data_AF-A0A2G5QYA2-F1
#
_entry.id   AF-A0A2G5QYA2-F1
#
_cell.length_a   1.000
_cell.length_b   1.000
_cell.length_c   1.000
_cell.angle_alpha   90.00
_cell.angle_beta   90.00
_cell.angle_gamma   90.00
#
_symmetry.space_group_name_H-M   'P 1'
#
loop_
_entity.id
_entity.type
_entity.pdbx_description
1 polymer ?
#
loop_
_entity_poly.entity_id
_entity_poly.type
_entity_poly.pdbx_seq_one_letter_code
_entity_poly.pdbx_strand_id
1 'polypeptide(L)'
;MRRLITALVLAVAATPAAAASFDCAKARATDERAICANRALNDQDVRVDQLYGITRHLVPMGGRDAIIGDQRAWLKSRHACGANQACLARSYDRRLAELNQVMERVYRQGPF
;
A
#
# COMPACT_ATOMS: atom_id res chain seq x y z
N MET A 1 7.56 60.11 -6.91
CA MET A 1 6.89 58.88 -7.39
C MET A 1 7.57 57.68 -6.76
N ARG A 2 6.96 57.10 -5.71
CA ARG A 2 7.56 56.05 -4.88
C ARG A 2 7.05 54.70 -5.36
N ARG A 3 7.84 53.98 -6.16
CA ARG A 3 7.46 52.67 -6.72
C ARG A 3 7.49 51.64 -5.59
N LEU A 4 6.32 51.17 -5.19
CA LEU A 4 6.17 50.02 -4.29
C LEU A 4 6.45 48.75 -5.11
N ILE A 5 7.56 48.07 -4.81
CA ILE A 5 7.88 46.75 -5.37
C ILE A 5 7.18 45.72 -4.49
N THR A 6 6.01 45.26 -4.93
CA THR A 6 5.28 44.16 -4.27
C THR A 6 5.97 42.85 -4.64
N ALA A 7 6.78 42.31 -3.74
CA ALA A 7 7.37 40.98 -3.90
C ALA A 7 6.26 39.92 -3.78
N LEU A 8 5.91 39.28 -4.91
CA LEU A 8 5.00 38.15 -4.95
C LEU A 8 5.72 36.91 -4.41
N VAL A 9 5.52 36.61 -3.13
CA VAL A 9 6.00 35.35 -2.52
C VAL A 9 5.09 34.22 -3.00
N LEU A 10 5.55 33.43 -3.97
CA LEU A 10 4.91 32.18 -4.36
C LEU A 10 5.17 31.14 -3.25
N ALA A 11 4.23 30.97 -2.34
CA ALA A 11 4.24 29.88 -1.38
C ALA A 11 3.89 28.58 -2.13
N VAL A 12 4.90 27.81 -2.52
CA VAL A 12 4.71 26.44 -3.03
C VAL A 12 4.31 25.57 -1.84
N ALA A 13 3.01 25.34 -1.67
CA ALA A 13 2.52 24.34 -0.75
C ALA A 13 2.86 22.95 -1.34
N ALA A 14 3.99 22.38 -0.91
CA ALA A 14 4.31 20.99 -1.20
C ALA A 14 3.28 20.11 -0.48
N THR A 15 2.28 19.61 -1.22
CA THR A 15 1.41 18.57 -0.69
C THR A 15 2.27 17.31 -0.50
N PRO A 16 2.25 16.68 0.69
CA PRO A 16 2.95 15.42 0.87
C PRO A 16 2.40 14.43 -0.15
N ALA A 17 3.26 13.93 -1.02
CA ALA A 17 2.92 12.87 -1.97
C ALA A 17 2.59 11.60 -1.16
N ALA A 18 1.31 11.37 -0.91
CA ALA A 18 0.81 10.13 -0.34
C ALA A 18 0.66 9.12 -1.48
N ALA A 19 1.67 8.27 -1.68
CA ALA A 19 1.60 7.20 -2.66
C ALA A 19 1.05 5.96 -1.96
N ALA A 20 -0.27 5.83 -1.81
CA ALA A 20 -0.84 4.52 -1.51
C ALA A 20 -0.81 3.67 -2.80
N SER A 21 -1.12 2.37 -2.71
CA SER A 21 -1.37 1.54 -3.90
C SER A 21 -2.64 1.94 -4.66
N PHE A 22 -3.37 2.95 -4.18
CA PHE A 22 -4.56 3.54 -4.77
C PHE A 22 -4.54 5.07 -4.67
N ASP A 23 -5.45 5.72 -5.39
CA ASP A 23 -5.58 7.19 -5.41
C ASP A 23 -6.24 7.69 -4.11
N CYS A 24 -5.43 8.29 -3.23
CA CYS A 24 -5.90 8.84 -1.97
C CYS A 24 -6.97 9.94 -2.12
N ALA A 25 -7.02 10.65 -3.25
CA ALA A 25 -8.08 11.63 -3.51
C ALA A 25 -9.45 10.97 -3.75
N LYS A 26 -9.47 9.66 -4.06
CA LYS A 26 -10.68 8.87 -4.32
C LYS A 26 -11.04 7.93 -3.17
N ALA A 27 -10.29 7.93 -2.07
CA ALA A 27 -10.52 7.07 -0.92
C ALA A 27 -11.89 7.33 -0.26
N ARG A 28 -12.77 6.34 -0.26
CA ARG A 28 -14.13 6.44 0.33
C ARG A 28 -14.31 5.55 1.55
N ALA A 29 -13.51 4.51 1.70
CA ALA A 29 -13.56 3.66 2.87
C ALA A 29 -12.81 4.28 4.07
N THR A 30 -13.19 3.87 5.28
CA THR A 30 -12.59 4.38 6.52
C THR A 30 -11.16 3.87 6.71
N ASP A 31 -10.87 2.63 6.34
CA ASP A 31 -9.51 2.08 6.31
C ASP A 31 -8.64 2.81 5.28
N GLU A 32 -9.15 3.03 4.07
CA GLU A 32 -8.43 3.74 3.01
C GLU A 32 -8.06 5.17 3.42
N ARG A 33 -9.00 5.92 4.03
CA ARG A 33 -8.69 7.26 4.55
C ARG A 33 -7.63 7.22 5.65
N ALA A 34 -7.68 6.24 6.54
CA ALA A 34 -6.68 6.09 7.60
C ALA A 34 -5.30 5.73 7.04
N ILE A 35 -5.24 4.91 5.99
CA ILE A 35 -4.01 4.59 5.25
C ILE A 35 -3.44 5.86 4.60
N CYS A 36 -4.27 6.65 3.92
CA CYS A 36 -3.84 7.88 3.27
C CYS A 36 -3.37 8.97 4.25
N ALA A 37 -3.96 9.03 5.45
CA ALA A 37 -3.61 10.01 6.47
C ALA A 37 -2.36 9.63 7.30
N ASN A 38 -1.88 8.38 7.20
CA ASN A 38 -0.72 7.90 7.95
C ASN A 38 0.36 7.38 7.00
N ARG A 39 1.49 8.09 6.93
CA ARG A 39 2.62 7.74 6.04
C ARG A 39 3.15 6.31 6.24
N ALA A 40 3.22 5.82 7.47
CA ALA A 40 3.74 4.47 7.71
C ALA A 40 2.80 3.39 7.16
N LEU A 41 1.48 3.58 7.32
CA LEU A 41 0.46 2.69 6.73
C LEU A 41 0.45 2.79 5.20
N ASN A 42 0.60 4.00 4.67
CA ASN A 42 0.74 4.27 3.23
C ASN A 42 1.93 3.50 2.62
N ASP A 43 3.10 3.58 3.26
CA ASP A 43 4.30 2.87 2.82
C ASP A 43 4.13 1.34 2.91
N GLN A 44 3.43 0.84 3.95
CA GLN A 44 3.10 -0.59 4.07
C GLN A 44 2.16 -1.05 2.95
N ASP A 45 1.21 -0.22 2.56
CA ASP A 45 0.27 -0.49 1.48
C ASP A 45 0.98 -0.66 0.13
N VAL A 46 1.91 0.24 -0.20
CA VAL A 46 2.74 0.12 -1.40
C VAL A 46 3.60 -1.14 -1.37
N ARG A 47 4.22 -1.45 -0.21
CA ARG A 47 5.05 -2.65 -0.08
C ARG A 47 4.25 -3.92 -0.33
N VAL A 48 3.03 -4.03 0.22
CA VAL A 48 2.17 -5.18 -0.04
C VAL A 48 1.80 -5.27 -1.51
N ASP A 49 1.41 -4.16 -2.14
CA ASP A 49 1.03 -4.16 -3.56
C ASP A 49 2.16 -4.62 -4.48
N GLN A 50 3.37 -4.07 -4.28
CA GLN A 50 4.56 -4.43 -5.04
C GLN A 50 4.91 -5.91 -4.85
N LEU A 51 4.99 -6.38 -3.60
CA LEU A 51 5.36 -7.75 -3.30
C LEU A 51 4.28 -8.74 -3.79
N TYR A 52 3.01 -8.39 -3.67
CA TYR A 52 1.91 -9.18 -4.24
C TYR A 52 2.04 -9.28 -5.76
N GLY A 53 2.32 -8.17 -6.45
CA GLY A 53 2.53 -8.13 -7.90
C GLY A 53 3.66 -9.06 -8.35
N ILE A 54 4.80 -9.02 -7.65
CA ILE A 54 5.95 -9.90 -7.87
C ILE A 54 5.56 -11.36 -7.61
N THR A 55 4.98 -11.65 -6.44
CA THR A 55 4.59 -12.99 -6.01
C THR A 55 3.63 -13.62 -7.01
N ARG A 56 2.57 -12.89 -7.40
CA ARG A 56 1.61 -13.27 -8.44
C ARG A 56 2.29 -13.69 -9.74
N HIS A 57 3.38 -13.02 -10.13
CA HIS A 57 4.05 -13.30 -11.38
C HIS A 57 4.96 -14.53 -11.30
N LEU A 58 5.62 -14.73 -10.16
CA LEU A 58 6.65 -15.75 -9.99
C LEU A 58 6.14 -17.09 -9.47
N VAL A 59 4.94 -17.15 -8.87
CA VAL A 59 4.34 -18.45 -8.51
C VAL A 59 4.02 -19.28 -9.78
N PRO A 60 4.15 -20.62 -9.71
CA PRO A 60 3.71 -21.50 -10.80
C PRO A 60 2.26 -21.26 -11.18
N MET A 61 1.90 -21.57 -12.44
CA MET A 61 0.54 -21.29 -12.95
C MET A 61 -0.57 -21.84 -12.06
N GLY A 62 -0.40 -23.03 -11.47
CA GLY A 62 -1.38 -23.63 -10.55
C GLY A 62 -1.53 -22.93 -9.19
N GLY A 63 -0.59 -22.08 -8.78
CA GLY A 63 -0.64 -21.33 -7.52
C GLY A 63 -1.19 -19.91 -7.64
N ARG A 64 -1.34 -19.38 -8.87
CA ARG A 64 -1.71 -17.99 -9.11
C ARG A 64 -3.10 -17.64 -8.57
N ASP A 65 -4.09 -18.49 -8.80
CA ASP A 65 -5.47 -18.24 -8.38
C ASP A 65 -5.61 -18.25 -6.85
N ALA A 66 -4.83 -19.10 -6.16
CA ALA A 66 -4.75 -19.09 -4.71
C ALA A 66 -4.21 -17.75 -4.19
N ILE A 67 -3.10 -17.24 -4.76
CA ILE A 67 -2.53 -15.94 -4.38
C ILE A 67 -3.51 -14.78 -4.59
N ILE A 68 -4.26 -14.80 -5.70
CA ILE A 68 -5.31 -13.80 -5.98
C ILE A 68 -6.45 -13.91 -4.96
N GLY A 69 -6.90 -15.14 -4.66
CA GLY A 69 -7.93 -15.41 -3.67
C GLY A 69 -7.56 -14.90 -2.28
N ASP A 70 -6.34 -15.23 -1.83
CA ASP A 70 -5.82 -14.80 -0.53
C ASP A 70 -5.69 -13.28 -0.44
N GLN A 71 -5.25 -12.61 -1.51
CA GLN A 71 -5.16 -11.14 -1.52
C GLN A 71 -6.55 -10.50 -1.38
N ARG A 72 -7.57 -11.03 -2.07
CA ARG A 72 -8.95 -10.55 -1.95
C ARG A 72 -9.53 -10.79 -0.56
N ALA A 73 -9.24 -11.94 0.03
CA ALA A 73 -9.66 -12.25 1.40
C ALA A 73 -8.99 -11.32 2.41
N TRP A 74 -7.69 -11.08 2.26
CA TRP A 74 -6.95 -10.13 3.09
C TRP A 74 -7.49 -8.71 2.96
N LEU A 75 -7.82 -8.22 1.76
CA LEU A 75 -8.43 -6.89 1.57
C LEU A 75 -9.73 -6.73 2.36
N LYS A 76 -10.59 -7.77 2.40
CA LYS A 76 -11.81 -7.77 3.23
C LYS A 76 -11.46 -7.68 4.72
N SER A 77 -10.45 -8.43 5.18
CA SER A 77 -9.99 -8.39 6.57
C SER A 77 -9.39 -7.03 6.95
N ARG A 78 -8.59 -6.42 6.07
CA ARG A 78 -8.05 -5.07 6.25
C ARG A 78 -9.18 -4.04 6.35
N HIS A 79 -10.17 -4.13 5.46
CA HIS A 79 -11.31 -3.22 5.47
C HIS A 79 -12.10 -3.28 6.79
N ALA A 80 -12.23 -4.47 7.40
CA ALA A 80 -12.87 -4.63 8.69
C ALA A 80 -12.15 -3.92 9.85
N CYS A 81 -10.88 -3.52 9.71
CA CYS A 81 -10.20 -2.69 10.70
C CYS A 81 -10.77 -1.26 10.79
N GLY A 82 -11.45 -0.78 9.76
CA GLY A 82 -11.84 0.62 9.64
C GLY A 82 -10.64 1.56 9.85
N ALA A 83 -10.81 2.63 10.62
CA ALA A 83 -9.75 3.60 10.89
C ALA A 83 -8.75 3.18 12.00
N ASN A 84 -8.83 1.96 12.54
CA ASN A 84 -7.96 1.52 13.63
C ASN A 84 -6.53 1.27 13.11
N GLN A 85 -5.63 2.24 13.33
CA GLN A 85 -4.26 2.19 12.83
C GLN A 85 -3.45 0.98 13.35
N ALA A 86 -3.65 0.58 14.60
CA ALA A 86 -2.95 -0.59 15.15
C ALA A 86 -3.45 -1.91 14.53
N CYS A 87 -4.74 -2.00 14.20
CA CYS A 87 -5.30 -3.12 13.44
C CYS A 87 -4.72 -3.16 12.02
N LEU A 88 -4.71 -2.01 11.33
CA LEU A 88 -4.17 -1.89 9.98
C LEU A 88 -2.68 -2.27 9.93
N ALA A 89 -1.86 -1.73 10.83
CA ALA A 89 -0.44 -2.04 10.90
C ALA A 89 -0.19 -3.55 11.06
N ARG A 90 -0.88 -4.20 12.01
CA ARG A 90 -0.80 -5.66 12.18
C ARG A 90 -1.28 -6.45 10.97
N SER A 91 -2.31 -5.96 10.28
CA SER A 91 -2.83 -6.59 9.06
C SER A 91 -1.80 -6.54 7.94
N TYR A 92 -1.12 -5.41 7.75
CA TYR A 92 -0.04 -5.25 6.78
C TYR A 92 1.18 -6.10 7.13
N ASP A 93 1.64 -6.07 8.38
CA ASP A 93 2.80 -6.86 8.82
C ASP A 93 2.60 -8.36 8.58
N ARG A 94 1.41 -8.87 8.94
CA ARG A 94 1.04 -10.26 8.68
C ARG A 94 1.05 -10.57 7.18
N ARG A 95 0.48 -9.70 6.36
CA ARG A 95 0.42 -9.93 4.91
C ARG A 95 1.79 -9.92 4.25
N LEU A 96 2.66 -9.01 4.66
CA LEU A 96 4.05 -8.99 4.19
C LEU A 96 4.77 -10.27 4.56
N ALA A 97 4.60 -10.76 5.79
CA ALA A 97 5.19 -12.03 6.22
C ALA A 97 4.68 -13.23 5.39
N GLU A 98 3.38 -13.31 5.13
CA GLU A 98 2.78 -14.36 4.29
C GLU A 98 3.35 -14.36 2.87
N LEU A 99 3.39 -13.19 2.22
CA LEU A 99 3.91 -13.05 0.87
C LEU A 99 5.41 -13.37 0.80
N ASN A 100 6.20 -12.94 1.80
CA ASN A 100 7.62 -13.28 1.89
C ASN A 100 7.82 -14.80 2.02
N GLN A 101 7.00 -15.49 2.81
CA GLN A 101 7.06 -16.95 2.91
C GLN A 101 6.71 -17.65 1.58
N VAL A 102 5.76 -17.11 0.81
CA VAL A 102 5.48 -17.60 -0.55
C VAL A 102 6.72 -17.42 -1.42
N MET A 103 7.30 -16.21 -1.43
CA MET A 103 8.49 -15.90 -2.21
C MET A 103 9.67 -16.80 -1.86
N GLU A 104 9.92 -17.05 -0.58
CA GLU A 104 10.93 -18.02 -0.15
C GLU A 104 10.70 -19.42 -0.71
N ARG A 105 9.45 -19.90 -0.77
CA ARG A 105 9.14 -21.20 -1.39
C ARG A 105 9.42 -21.17 -2.89
N VAL A 106 9.03 -20.09 -3.57
CA VAL A 106 9.34 -19.89 -4.99
C VAL A 106 10.86 -19.93 -5.20
N TYR A 107 11.65 -19.20 -4.41
CA TYR A 107 13.11 -19.22 -4.49
C TYR A 107 13.72 -20.60 -4.27
N ARG A 108 13.21 -21.37 -3.30
CA ARG A 108 13.71 -22.72 -3.02
C ARG A 108 13.33 -23.77 -4.07
N GLN A 109 12.22 -23.56 -4.77
CA GLN A 109 11.65 -24.55 -5.71
C GLN A 109 11.85 -24.18 -7.18
N GLY A 110 12.32 -22.96 -7.47
CA GLY A 110 12.44 -22.47 -8.82
C GLY A 110 13.65 -23.07 -9.57
N PRO A 111 13.54 -23.26 -10.90
CA PRO A 111 14.67 -23.62 -11.75
C PRO A 111 15.44 -22.35 -12.18
N PHE A 112 15.76 -21.49 -11.21
CA PHE A 112 16.62 -20.33 -11.43
C PHE A 112 18.09 -20.72 -11.27
#